data_AF-A0A4V1BXR3-F1
#
_entry.id   AF-A0A4V1BXR3-F1
#
_cell.length_a   1.000
_cell.length_b   1.000
_cell.length_c   1.000
_cell.angle_alpha   90.00
_cell.angle_beta   90.00
_cell.angle_gamma   90.00
#
_symmetry.space_group_name_H-M   'P 1'
#
loop_
_entity.id
_entity.type
_entity.pdbx_description
1 polymer ?
#
loop_
_entity_poly.entity_id
_entity_poly.type
_entity_poly.pdbx_seq_one_letter_code
_entity_poly.pdbx_strand_id
1 'polypeptide(L)'
;MTPNYNVFCYLLITSFAQSATMDATQQQQKALLDEANQQRNALQKSPSFLVPLLPPVATDSHPAPCFTLRTIQFENARSLSPSTQSALKAAYLYRCLTLIDIQQLVRDITNTYIEKGYVTS
;
A
#
# COMPACT_ATOMS: atom_id res chain seq x y z
N MET A 1 -30.86 -24.12 66.63
CA MET A 1 -30.47 -24.23 65.21
C MET A 1 -31.06 -23.04 64.46
N THR A 2 -30.37 -21.91 64.41
CA THR A 2 -30.75 -20.75 63.59
C THR A 2 -29.97 -20.83 62.27
N PRO A 3 -30.63 -20.93 61.10
CA PRO A 3 -29.92 -21.05 59.84
C PRO A 3 -29.17 -19.75 59.52
N ASN A 4 -27.94 -19.90 59.04
CA ASN A 4 -26.99 -18.82 58.87
C ASN A 4 -27.23 -18.10 57.53
N TYR A 5 -28.32 -17.32 57.44
CA TYR A 5 -28.75 -16.58 56.24
C TYR A 5 -27.70 -15.60 55.71
N ASN A 6 -26.76 -15.17 56.57
CA ASN A 6 -25.68 -14.26 56.21
C ASN A 6 -24.68 -14.90 55.23
N VAL A 7 -24.33 -16.17 55.45
CA VAL A 7 -23.42 -16.92 54.57
C VAL A 7 -24.04 -17.17 53.19
N PHE A 8 -25.35 -17.42 53.16
CA PHE A 8 -26.08 -17.65 51.91
C PHE A 8 -26.15 -16.37 51.06
N CYS A 9 -26.28 -15.20 51.70
CA CYS A 9 -26.31 -13.92 51.01
C CYS A 9 -24.94 -13.57 50.37
N TYR A 10 -23.83 -13.80 51.08
CA TYR A 10 -22.49 -13.54 50.55
C TYR A 10 -22.13 -14.40 49.32
N LEU A 11 -22.54 -15.68 49.29
CA LEU A 11 -22.28 -16.58 48.15
C LEU A 11 -23.08 -16.20 46.88
N LEU A 12 -24.28 -15.63 47.04
CA LEU A 12 -25.08 -15.13 45.92
C LEU A 12 -24.52 -13.83 45.33
N ILE A 13 -23.93 -12.97 46.15
CA ILE A 13 -23.37 -11.69 45.70
C ILE A 13 -22.07 -11.89 44.91
N THR A 14 -21.19 -12.80 45.35
CA THR A 14 -19.92 -13.08 44.64
C THR A 14 -20.14 -13.77 43.29
N SER A 15 -21.11 -14.68 43.20
CA SER A 15 -21.45 -15.37 41.95
C SER A 15 -22.03 -14.43 40.89
N PHE A 16 -22.91 -13.50 41.28
CA PHE A 16 -23.49 -12.51 40.36
C PHE A 16 -22.47 -11.45 39.89
N ALA A 17 -21.55 -11.05 40.78
CA ALA A 17 -20.47 -10.13 40.43
C ALA A 17 -19.44 -10.78 39.47
N GLN A 18 -19.16 -12.07 39.64
CA GLN A 18 -18.27 -12.82 38.76
C GLN A 18 -18.87 -13.00 37.35
N SER A 19 -20.18 -13.27 37.24
CA SER A 19 -20.82 -13.41 35.91
C SER A 19 -20.87 -12.09 35.15
N ALA A 20 -21.22 -10.98 35.81
CA ALA A 20 -21.31 -9.67 35.16
C ALA A 20 -19.95 -9.16 34.64
N THR A 21 -18.86 -9.46 35.36
CA THR A 21 -17.49 -9.12 34.92
C THR A 21 -17.01 -10.00 33.76
N MET A 22 -17.38 -11.29 33.76
CA MET A 22 -17.10 -12.21 32.65
C MET A 22 -17.85 -11.81 31.37
N ASP A 23 -19.13 -11.45 31.46
CA ASP A 23 -19.91 -10.98 30.32
C ASP A 23 -19.32 -9.70 29.71
N ALA A 24 -18.90 -8.74 30.56
CA ALA A 24 -18.26 -7.50 30.12
C ALA A 24 -16.93 -7.75 29.38
N THR A 25 -16.09 -8.64 29.90
CA THR A 25 -14.80 -8.99 29.27
C THR A 25 -14.99 -9.72 27.94
N GLN A 26 -15.95 -10.64 27.86
CA GLN A 26 -16.28 -11.35 26.63
C GLN A 26 -16.79 -10.39 25.54
N GLN A 27 -17.64 -9.43 25.92
CA GLN A 27 -18.18 -8.44 24.98
C GLN A 27 -17.06 -7.52 24.45
N GLN A 28 -16.13 -7.11 25.30
CA GLN A 28 -14.98 -6.29 24.90
C GLN A 28 -14.04 -7.04 23.95
N GLN A 29 -13.73 -8.31 24.22
CA GLN A 29 -12.90 -9.12 23.33
C GLN A 29 -13.54 -9.32 21.96
N LYS A 30 -14.87 -9.53 21.92
CA LYS A 30 -15.61 -9.67 20.67
C LYS A 30 -15.54 -8.40 19.83
N ALA A 31 -15.72 -7.24 20.45
CA ALA A 31 -15.63 -5.95 19.75
C ALA A 31 -14.24 -5.74 19.10
N LEU A 32 -13.15 -6.06 19.82
CA LEU A 32 -11.79 -5.97 19.28
C LEU A 32 -11.56 -6.92 18.11
N LEU A 33 -12.09 -8.15 18.19
CA LEU A 33 -11.97 -9.12 17.10
C LEU A 33 -12.74 -8.66 15.86
N ASP A 34 -13.94 -8.11 16.04
CA ASP A 34 -14.77 -7.59 14.96
C ASP A 34 -14.08 -6.40 14.26
N GLU A 35 -13.50 -5.47 15.03
CA GLU A 35 -12.74 -4.35 14.47
C GLU A 35 -11.50 -4.83 13.69
N ALA A 36 -10.72 -5.75 14.25
CA ALA A 36 -9.56 -6.31 13.57
C ALA A 36 -9.94 -7.05 12.26
N ASN A 37 -11.09 -7.74 12.27
CA ASN A 37 -11.63 -8.38 11.07
C ASN A 37 -12.09 -7.35 10.03
N GLN A 38 -12.75 -6.27 10.44
CA GLN A 38 -13.12 -5.18 9.55
C GLN A 38 -11.90 -4.52 8.91
N GLN A 39 -10.86 -4.22 9.71
CA GLN A 39 -9.59 -3.67 9.21
C GLN A 39 -8.93 -4.61 8.20
N ARG A 40 -8.83 -5.92 8.51
CA ARG A 40 -8.28 -6.91 7.57
C ARG A 40 -9.09 -6.99 6.28
N ASN A 41 -10.42 -7.02 6.38
CA ASN A 41 -11.29 -7.11 5.21
C ASN A 41 -11.18 -5.86 4.32
N ALA A 42 -10.99 -4.67 4.91
CA ALA A 42 -10.76 -3.44 4.16
C ALA A 42 -9.45 -3.52 3.36
N LEU A 43 -8.37 -4.03 3.97
CA LEU A 43 -7.09 -4.24 3.30
C LEU A 43 -7.17 -5.32 2.21
N GLN A 44 -7.85 -6.44 2.46
CA GLN A 44 -8.01 -7.53 1.47
C GLN A 44 -8.84 -7.10 0.25
N LYS A 45 -9.82 -6.23 0.45
CA LYS A 45 -10.63 -5.65 -0.63
C LYS A 45 -9.95 -4.47 -1.31
N SER A 46 -8.86 -3.96 -0.73
CA SER A 46 -8.06 -2.93 -1.37
C SER A 46 -7.43 -3.54 -2.63
N PRO A 47 -7.45 -2.83 -3.76
CA PRO A 47 -6.80 -3.33 -4.97
C PRO A 47 -5.31 -3.53 -4.68
N SER A 48 -4.86 -4.79 -4.77
CA SER A 48 -3.44 -5.11 -4.72
C SER A 48 -2.77 -4.52 -5.95
N PHE A 49 -1.92 -3.51 -5.76
CA PHE A 49 -1.12 -2.94 -6.84
C PHE A 49 0.01 -3.91 -7.17
N LEU A 50 -0.21 -4.80 -8.14
CA LEU A 50 0.87 -5.50 -8.79
C LEU A 50 1.55 -4.49 -9.71
N VAL A 51 2.77 -4.06 -9.38
CA VAL A 51 3.63 -3.37 -10.35
C VAL A 51 3.76 -4.34 -11.53
N PRO A 52 3.27 -4.00 -12.72
CA PRO A 52 3.45 -4.84 -13.89
C PRO A 52 4.95 -5.11 -14.03
N LEU A 53 5.35 -6.37 -14.07
CA LEU A 53 6.75 -6.71 -14.33
C LEU A 53 6.99 -6.39 -15.80
N LEU A 54 7.48 -5.18 -16.08
CA LEU A 54 7.86 -4.82 -17.45
C LEU A 54 8.99 -5.77 -17.86
N PRO A 55 8.86 -6.49 -18.99
CA PRO A 55 9.91 -7.39 -19.44
C PRO A 55 11.22 -6.60 -19.60
N PRO A 56 12.37 -7.18 -19.23
CA PRO A 56 13.65 -6.53 -19.36
C PRO A 56 13.85 -6.13 -20.83
N VAL A 57 14.36 -4.92 -21.06
CA VAL A 57 14.72 -4.52 -22.42
C VAL A 57 15.86 -5.41 -22.88
N ALA A 58 15.68 -6.08 -24.01
CA ALA A 58 16.73 -6.90 -24.61
C ALA A 58 17.96 -6.04 -24.87
N THR A 59 19.11 -6.44 -24.34
CA THR A 59 20.39 -5.80 -24.63
C THR A 59 20.92 -6.35 -25.94
N ASP A 60 20.79 -5.56 -27.02
CA ASP A 60 21.40 -5.95 -28.29
C ASP A 60 22.93 -5.86 -28.16
N SER A 61 23.63 -6.90 -28.60
CA SER A 61 25.09 -7.06 -28.40
C SER A 61 25.92 -6.28 -29.44
N HIS A 62 25.25 -5.64 -30.39
CA HIS A 62 25.86 -4.84 -31.44
C HIS A 62 25.84 -3.34 -31.08
N PRO A 63 26.86 -2.57 -31.47
CA PRO A 63 26.83 -1.12 -31.28
C PRO A 63 25.68 -0.52 -32.08
N ALA A 64 24.58 -0.23 -31.40
CA ALA A 64 23.43 0.43 -31.96
C ALA A 64 23.74 1.93 -32.18
N PRO A 65 23.23 2.54 -33.26
CA PRO A 65 23.33 3.99 -33.41
C PRO A 65 22.65 4.69 -32.23
N CYS A 66 23.32 5.68 -31.67
CA CYS A 66 22.77 6.54 -30.61
C CYS A 66 22.56 7.97 -31.11
N PHE A 67 21.63 8.68 -30.49
CA PHE A 67 21.30 10.06 -30.80
C PHE A 67 21.35 10.91 -29.53
N THR A 68 21.83 12.15 -29.66
CA THR A 68 21.87 13.07 -28.52
C THR A 68 20.48 13.61 -28.22
N LEU A 69 19.92 13.24 -27.07
CA LEU A 69 18.62 13.73 -26.63
C LEU A 69 18.76 15.17 -26.10
N ARG A 70 18.15 16.15 -26.77
CA ARG A 70 18.27 17.58 -26.39
C ARG A 70 17.11 18.10 -25.57
N THR A 71 15.92 17.56 -25.80
CA THR A 71 14.69 18.08 -25.20
C THR A 71 13.75 16.92 -24.87
N ILE A 72 13.11 16.99 -23.71
CA ILE A 72 11.99 16.15 -23.30
C ILE A 72 10.89 17.10 -22.85
N GLN A 73 9.70 16.93 -23.42
CA GLN A 73 8.51 17.71 -23.07
C GLN A 73 7.46 16.76 -22.53
N PHE A 74 6.84 17.12 -21.40
CA PHE A 74 5.72 16.38 -20.86
C PHE A 74 4.43 17.11 -21.21
N GLU A 75 3.57 16.49 -22.00
CA GLU A 75 2.27 17.02 -22.37
C GLU A 75 1.19 16.41 -21.47
N ASN A 76 0.26 17.24 -20.98
CA ASN A 76 -0.86 16.82 -20.12
C ASN A 76 -0.49 16.03 -18.84
N ALA A 77 0.78 16.06 -18.41
CA ALA A 77 1.31 15.27 -17.28
C ALA A 77 1.09 15.93 -15.90
N ARG A 78 -0.14 16.37 -15.59
CA ARG A 78 -0.44 17.08 -14.33
C ARG A 78 -0.19 16.23 -13.07
N SER A 79 -0.26 14.90 -13.20
CA SER A 79 -0.01 13.96 -12.10
C SER A 79 1.48 13.91 -11.68
N LEU A 80 2.39 14.35 -12.55
CA LEU A 80 3.81 14.46 -12.26
C LEU A 80 4.14 15.91 -11.86
N SER A 81 4.69 16.09 -10.66
CA SER A 81 5.10 17.42 -10.20
C SER A 81 6.24 17.97 -11.07
N PRO A 82 6.43 19.29 -11.15
CA PRO A 82 7.53 19.89 -11.90
C PRO A 82 8.91 19.39 -11.44
N SER A 83 9.09 19.11 -10.15
CA SER A 83 10.33 18.55 -9.60
C SER A 83 10.58 17.13 -10.09
N THR A 84 9.57 16.26 -10.07
CA THR A 84 9.67 14.89 -10.59
C THR A 84 9.96 14.88 -12.09
N GLN A 85 9.27 15.72 -12.86
CA GLN A 85 9.55 15.87 -14.29
C GLN A 85 11.00 16.32 -14.54
N SER A 86 11.52 17.24 -13.73
CA SER A 86 12.89 17.73 -13.86
C SER A 86 13.92 16.65 -13.52
N ALA A 87 13.68 15.85 -12.49
CA ALA A 87 14.53 14.73 -12.12
C ALA A 87 14.58 13.66 -13.23
N LEU A 88 13.42 13.27 -13.78
CA LEU A 88 13.32 12.34 -14.91
C LEU A 88 14.08 12.88 -16.13
N LYS A 89 13.96 14.18 -16.43
CA LYS A 89 14.68 14.80 -17.55
C LYS A 89 16.20 14.78 -17.35
N ALA A 90 16.68 15.12 -16.17
CA ALA A 90 18.10 15.25 -15.88
C ALA A 90 18.88 13.93 -16.08
N ALA A 91 18.23 12.78 -15.89
CA ALA A 91 18.85 11.48 -16.10
C ALA A 91 19.18 11.18 -17.59
N TYR A 92 18.46 11.80 -18.52
CA TYR A 92 18.49 11.44 -19.95
C TYR A 92 18.92 12.58 -20.89
N LEU A 93 18.75 13.84 -20.50
CA LEU A 93 19.13 14.99 -21.32
C LEU A 93 20.64 15.07 -21.56
N TYR A 94 20.99 15.51 -22.77
CA TYR A 94 22.36 15.75 -23.26
C TYR A 94 23.25 14.51 -23.27
N ARG A 95 22.66 13.32 -23.25
CA ARG A 95 23.35 12.03 -23.39
C ARG A 95 23.11 11.44 -24.77
N CYS A 96 24.04 10.60 -25.23
CA CYS A 96 23.80 9.77 -26.41
C CYS A 96 22.96 8.57 -25.99
N LEU A 97 21.72 8.49 -26.47
CA LEU A 97 20.78 7.44 -26.12
C LEU A 97 20.57 6.52 -27.32
N THR A 98 20.55 5.24 -27.07
CA THR A 98 20.09 4.22 -28.02
C THR A 98 18.57 4.08 -27.95
N LEU A 99 17.99 3.27 -28.85
CA LEU A 99 16.58 2.93 -28.77
C LEU A 99 16.22 2.22 -27.45
N ILE A 100 17.14 1.39 -26.93
CA ILE A 100 16.98 0.70 -25.63
C ILE A 100 16.87 1.73 -24.52
N ASP A 101 17.70 2.77 -24.52
CA ASP A 101 17.67 3.82 -23.51
C ASP A 101 16.39 4.66 -23.58
N ILE A 102 15.86 4.94 -24.79
CA ILE A 102 14.54 5.59 -24.92
C ILE A 102 13.46 4.72 -24.29
N GLN A 103 13.47 3.42 -24.57
CA GLN A 103 12.49 2.53 -23.98
C GLN A 103 12.59 2.57 -22.45
N GLN A 104 13.80 2.58 -21.88
CA GLN A 104 13.98 2.72 -20.44
C GLN A 104 13.45 4.05 -19.89
N LEU A 105 13.68 5.18 -20.57
CA LEU A 105 13.08 6.47 -20.19
C LEU A 105 11.55 6.38 -20.10
N VAL A 106 10.90 5.75 -21.08
CA VAL A 106 9.44 5.57 -21.06
C VAL A 106 9.02 4.71 -19.87
N ARG A 107 9.75 3.63 -19.57
CA ARG A 107 9.46 2.74 -18.43
C ARG A 107 9.62 3.46 -17.10
N ASP A 108 10.66 4.25 -16.93
CA ASP A 108 10.89 5.03 -15.71
C ASP A 108 9.76 6.04 -15.46
N ILE A 109 9.29 6.70 -16.53
CA ILE A 109 8.12 7.58 -16.46
C ILE A 109 6.88 6.78 -16.04
N THR A 110 6.58 5.66 -16.70
CA THR A 110 5.43 4.81 -16.38
C THR A 110 5.50 4.28 -14.94
N ASN A 111 6.67 3.86 -14.48
CA ASN A 111 6.88 3.39 -13.10
C ASN A 111 6.62 4.51 -12.10
N THR A 112 7.06 5.74 -12.41
CA THR A 112 6.76 6.91 -11.57
C THR A 112 5.25 7.16 -11.45
N TYR A 113 4.46 6.91 -12.50
CA TYR A 113 3.00 6.96 -12.43
C TYR A 113 2.43 5.84 -11.55
N ILE A 114 2.91 4.61 -11.72
CA ILE A 114 2.48 3.44 -10.96
C ILE A 114 2.75 3.61 -9.46
N GLU A 115 3.94 4.08 -9.08
CA GLU A 115 4.31 4.36 -7.68
C GLU A 115 3.39 5.39 -7.02
N LYS A 116 2.77 6.25 -7.83
CA LYS A 116 1.80 7.26 -7.39
C LYS A 116 0.35 6.78 -7.46
N GLY A 117 0.10 5.53 -7.82
CA GLY A 117 -1.23 4.92 -7.91
C GLY A 117 -1.93 5.08 -9.27
N TYR A 118 -1.24 5.58 -10.29
CA TYR A 118 -1.77 5.79 -11.64
C TYR A 118 -1.40 4.62 -12.55
N VAL A 119 -2.29 3.63 -12.69
CA VAL A 119 -1.99 2.36 -13.38
C VAL A 119 -2.38 2.36 -14.87
N THR A 120 -3.32 3.20 -15.27
CA THR A 120 -3.84 3.29 -16.65
C THR A 120 -3.66 4.70 -17.25
N SER A 121 -2.56 5.36 -16.91
CA SER A 121 -2.23 6.73 -17.35
C SER A 121 -1.42 6.76 -18.64
#